data_AF-A0A7X6CPU8-F1
#
_entry.id   AF-A0A7X6CPU8-F1
#
_cell.length_a   1.000
_cell.length_b   1.000
_cell.length_c   1.000
_cell.angle_alpha   90.00
_cell.angle_beta   90.00
_cell.angle_gamma   90.00
#
_symmetry.space_group_name_H-M   'P 1'
#
loop_
_entity.id
_entity.type
_entity.pdbx_description
1 polymer ?
#
loop_
_entity_poly.entity_id
_entity_poly.type
_entity_poly.pdbx_seq_one_letter_code
_entity_poly.pdbx_strand_id
1 'polypeptide(L)' 'MPATKNEFSESIAAPSWQIELLYDGECPLCVREVNFLKKRDAGRGLVSFVDIAEDGYNPQSHG' A
#
# COMPACT_ATOMS: atom_id res chain seq x y z
N MET A 1 -5.65 1.00 -39.62
CA MET A 1 -6.34 1.69 -38.52
C MET A 1 -7.33 0.72 -37.89
N PRO A 2 -7.61 0.71 -36.58
CA PRO A 2 -7.02 1.44 -35.42
C PRO A 2 -6.04 0.51 -34.63
N ALA A 3 -5.02 0.93 -33.88
CA ALA A 3 -4.86 1.93 -32.83
C ALA A 3 -5.55 1.57 -31.50
N THR A 4 -4.82 0.90 -30.60
CA THR A 4 -4.89 1.11 -29.14
C THR A 4 -3.54 0.74 -28.52
N LYS A 5 -2.74 1.79 -28.29
CA LYS A 5 -1.72 1.85 -27.23
C LYS A 5 -2.40 1.59 -25.90
N ASN A 6 -1.84 0.73 -25.05
CA ASN A 6 -1.97 0.92 -23.62
C ASN A 6 -0.58 0.72 -23.00
N GLU A 7 -0.02 1.87 -22.65
CA GLU A 7 1.28 2.08 -22.05
C GLU A 7 1.26 1.55 -20.62
N PHE A 8 1.70 0.30 -20.40
CA PHE A 8 2.14 -0.14 -19.07
C PHE A 8 3.59 0.32 -18.90
N SER A 9 3.74 1.64 -18.71
CA SER A 9 4.99 2.23 -18.24
C SER A 9 5.04 2.08 -16.71
N GLU A 10 5.14 0.84 -16.25
CA GLU A 10 5.47 0.56 -14.86
C GLU A 10 6.96 0.85 -14.70
N SER A 11 7.23 2.13 -14.43
CA SER A 11 8.53 2.61 -14.03
C SER A 11 8.77 1.97 -12.66
N ILE A 12 9.48 0.84 -12.62
CA ILE A 12 9.89 0.20 -11.37
C ILE A 12 10.97 1.10 -10.74
N ALA A 13 10.56 2.29 -10.30
CA ALA A 13 11.32 3.07 -9.35
C ALA A 13 11.30 2.26 -8.07
N ALA A 14 12.47 2.05 -7.47
CA ALA A 14 12.55 1.42 -6.16
C ALA A 14 11.60 2.15 -5.21
N PRO A 15 10.80 1.40 -4.41
CA PRO A 15 9.84 2.02 -3.53
C PRO A 15 10.55 3.03 -2.62
N SER A 16 9.96 4.22 -2.48
CA SER A 16 10.47 5.25 -1.56
C SER A 16 10.26 4.86 -0.09
N TRP A 17 9.40 3.87 0.15
CA TRP A 17 9.12 3.32 1.46
C TRP A 17 10.15 2.23 1.82
N GLN A 18 10.48 2.15 3.10
CA GLN A 18 11.41 1.15 3.65
C GLN A 18 10.67 -0.10 4.15
N ILE A 19 9.41 0.07 4.57
CA ILE A 19 8.58 -0.99 5.13
C ILE A 19 7.20 -0.91 4.49
N GLU A 20 6.63 -2.04 4.10
CA GLU A 20 5.22 -2.17 3.76
C GLU A 20 4.50 -2.88 4.91
N LEU A 21 3.44 -2.26 5.41
CA LEU A 21 2.65 -2.74 6.52
C LEU A 21 1.23 -3.05 6.04
N LEU A 22 0.92 -4.34 6.03
CA LEU A 22 -0.41 -4.87 5.80
C LEU A 22 -1.21 -4.77 7.10
N TYR A 23 -2.41 -4.18 7.05
CA TYR A 23 -3.29 -4.05 8.20
C TYR A 23 -4.75 -4.32 7.82
N ASP A 24 -5.55 -4.74 8.79
CA ASP A 24 -6.98 -4.95 8.61
C ASP A 24 -7.77 -3.70 9.03
N GLY A 25 -8.42 -3.03 8.08
CA GLY A 25 -9.27 -1.86 8.29
C GLY A 25 -10.58 -2.13 9.05
N GLU A 26 -11.07 -3.37 9.05
CA GLU A 26 -12.25 -3.77 9.84
C GLU A 26 -11.90 -4.08 11.29
N CYS A 27 -10.61 -4.24 11.60
CA CYS A 27 -10.14 -4.44 12.97
C CYS A 27 -9.85 -3.09 13.69
N PRO A 28 -10.65 -2.71 14.70
CA PRO A 28 -10.47 -1.43 15.40
C PRO A 28 -9.15 -1.31 16.18
N LEU A 29 -8.47 -2.42 16.48
CA LEU A 29 -7.14 -2.40 17.09
C LEU A 29 -6.05 -2.12 16.05
N CYS A 30 -6.11 -2.77 14.89
CA CYS A 30 -5.16 -2.58 13.79
C CYS A 30 -5.18 -1.12 13.30
N VAL A 31 -6.37 -0.53 13.14
CA VAL A 31 -6.52 0.87 12.73
C VAL A 31 -5.91 1.84 13.74
N ARG A 32 -6.00 1.55 15.05
CA ARG A 32 -5.36 2.40 16.08
C ARG A 32 -3.85 2.35 15.99
N GLU A 33 -3.29 1.16 15.78
CA GLU A 33 -1.85 0.96 15.63
C GLU A 33 -1.30 1.63 14.37
N VAL A 34 -2.01 1.50 13.25
CA VAL A 34 -1.67 2.17 11.99
C VAL A 34 -1.73 3.69 12.13
N ASN A 35 -2.74 4.24 12.79
CA ASN A 35 -2.80 5.68 13.05
C ASN A 35 -1.65 6.18 13.92
N PHE A 36 -1.20 5.36 14.89
CA PHE A 36 -0.02 5.68 15.69
C PHE A 36 1.25 5.65 14.83
N LEU A 37 1.42 4.64 13.98
CA LEU A 37 2.55 4.53 13.06
C LEU A 37 2.56 5.65 12.02
N LYS A 38 1.42 6.03 11.45
CA LYS A 38 1.28 7.20 10.55
C LYS A 38 1.73 8.50 11.24
N LYS A 39 1.33 8.70 12.50
CA LYS A 39 1.78 9.86 13.30
C LYS A 39 3.29 9.82 13.57
N ARG A 40 3.86 8.65 13.83
CA ARG A 40 5.29 8.46 14.07
C ARG A 40 6.13 8.60 12.81
N ASP A 41 5.62 8.14 11.68
CA ASP A 41 6.21 8.34 10.36
C ASP A 41 6.26 9.84 10.02
N ALA A 42 5.32 10.63 10.55
CA ALA A 42 5.33 12.10 10.49
C ALA A 42 5.46 12.65 9.05
N GLY A 43 4.93 11.91 8.07
CA GLY A 43 4.99 12.28 6.65
C GLY A 43 6.34 12.02 5.99
N ARG A 44 7.21 11.21 6.60
CA ARG A 44 8.47 10.77 6.00
C ARG A 44 8.25 9.74 4.87
N GLY A 45 7.07 9.09 4.85
CA GLY A 45 6.73 8.11 3.82
C GLY A 45 7.59 6.85 3.90
N LEU A 46 8.12 6.52 5.08
CA LEU A 46 8.97 5.34 5.28
C LEU A 46 8.14 4.06 5.33
N VAL A 47 6.86 4.16 5.68
CA VAL A 47 5.94 3.04 5.80
C VAL A 47 4.83 3.18 4.76
N SER A 48 4.71 2.19 3.88
CA SER A 48 3.53 2.00 3.03
C SER A 48 2.47 1.26 3.85
N PHE A 49 1.26 1.79 3.92
CA PHE A 49 0.15 1.18 4.65
C PHE A 49 -0.83 0.58 3.65
N VAL A 50 -1.01 -0.73 3.68
CA VAL A 50 -1.88 -1.48 2.77
C VAL A 50 -3.01 -2.10 3.58
N ASP A 51 -4.24 -1.79 3.23
CA ASP A 51 -5.41 -2.34 3.90
C ASP A 51 -5.82 -3.67 3.24
N ILE A 52 -5.79 -4.75 4.01
CA ILE A 52 -6.15 -6.09 3.51
C ILE A 52 -7.66 -6.33 3.52
N ALA A 53 -8.42 -5.46 4.18
CA ALA A 53 -9.88 -5.50 4.18
C ALA A 53 -10.49 -4.76 2.97
N GLU A 54 -9.68 -4.10 2.14
CA GLU A 54 -10.15 -3.55 0.87
C GLU A 54 -10.58 -4.65 -0.09
N ASP A 55 -11.73 -4.46 -0.75
CA ASP A 55 -12.36 -5.43 -1.67
C ASP A 55 -11.45 -5.87 -2.84
N GLY A 56 -10.45 -5.04 -3.16
CA GLY A 56 -9.44 -5.31 -4.20
C GLY A 56 -8.13 -5.92 -3.70
N TYR A 57 -8.01 -6.27 -2.43
CA TYR A 57 -6.77 -6.83 -1.90
C TYR A 57 -6.49 -8.23 -2.48
N ASN A 58 -5.28 -8.42 -3.03
CA ASN A 58 -4.84 -9.70 -3.58
C ASN A 58 -3.81 -10.35 -2.64
N PRO A 59 -4.19 -11.35 -1.83
CA PRO A 59 -3.27 -12.01 -0.91
C PRO A 59 -2.12 -12.73 -1.62
N GLN A 60 -2.31 -13.19 -2.87
CA GLN A 60 -1.22 -13.80 -3.66
C GLN A 60 -0.11 -12.82 -4.06
N SER A 61 -0.31 -11.50 -3.92
CA SER A 61 0.72 -10.50 -4.21
C SER A 61 1.73 -10.32 -3.08
N HIS A 62 1.48 -10.86 -1.89
CA HIS A 62 2.32 -10.67 -0.70
C HIS A 62 2.63 -12.02 -0.01
N GLY A 63 3.43 -12.88 -0.66
CA GLY A 63 3.79 -14.22 -0.18
C GLY A 63 5.22 -14.63 -0.51
#